data_AF-A0A3B8U2H2-F1
#
_entry.id   AF-A0A3B8U2H2-F1
#
_cell.length_a   1.000
_cell.length_b   1.000
_cell.length_c   1.000
_cell.angle_alpha   90.00
_cell.angle_beta   90.00
_cell.angle_gamma   90.00
#
_symmetry.space_group_name_H-M   'P 1'
#
loop_
_entity.id
_entity.type
_entity.pdbx_description
1 polymer ?
#
loop_
_entity_poly.entity_id
_entity_poly.type
_entity_poly.pdbx_seq_one_letter_code
_entity_poly.pdbx_strand_id
1 'polypeptide(L)' 'MGTIEYVVASIDGDYAFLRNETQQAEELKCVARALLPQEIREGSRLIYEMFEYRMQSKRRL' A
#
# COMPACT_ATOMS: atom_id res chain seq x y z
N MET A 1 -13.92 8.60 -9.98
CA MET A 1 -13.47 7.41 -9.24
C MET A 1 -12.08 7.73 -8.70
N GLY A 2 -11.86 7.66 -7.39
CA GLY A 2 -10.63 8.13 -6.76
C GLY A 2 -9.66 6.99 -6.50
N THR A 3 -8.39 7.19 -6.83
CA THR A 3 -7.28 6.34 -6.40
C THR A 3 -6.88 6.73 -4.98
N ILE A 4 -6.50 5.76 -4.16
CA ILE A 4 -5.92 6.02 -2.82
C ILE A 4 -4.46 5.60 -2.85
N GLU A 5 -3.58 6.49 -2.38
CA GLU A 5 -2.17 6.18 -2.23
C GLU A 5 -1.87 5.66 -0.83
N TYR A 6 -1.22 4.51 -0.77
CA TYR A 6 -0.78 3.89 0.47
C TYR A 6 0.74 3.75 0.48
N VAL A 7 1.33 3.90 1.67
CA VAL A 7 2.69 3.47 1.97
C VAL A 7 2.62 2.27 2.89
N VAL A 8 3.39 1.22 2.58
CA VAL A 8 3.61 0.11 3.52
C VAL A 8 4.46 0.65 4.68
N ALA A 9 3.85 0.88 5.82
CA ALA A 9 4.54 1.38 7.02
C ALA A 9 5.40 0.27 7.66
N SER A 10 4.84 -0.91 7.82
CA SER A 10 5.52 -2.08 8.39
C SER A 10 4.95 -3.40 7.86
N ILE A 11 5.74 -4.47 7.94
CA ILE A 11 5.31 -5.83 7.61
C ILE A 11 5.53 -6.73 8.83
N ASP A 12 4.50 -7.43 9.26
CA ASP A 12 4.54 -8.38 10.37
C ASP A 12 3.99 -9.74 9.90
N GLY A 13 4.88 -10.69 9.65
CA GLY A 13 4.51 -12.02 9.14
C GLY A 13 3.74 -11.98 7.82
N ASP A 14 2.49 -12.43 7.86
CA ASP A 14 1.54 -12.45 6.73
C ASP A 14 0.73 -11.17 6.57
N TYR A 15 0.96 -10.17 7.42
CA TYR A 15 0.23 -8.90 7.43
C TYR A 15 1.14 -7.71 7.07
N ALA A 16 0.55 -6.71 6.44
CA ALA A 16 1.17 -5.42 6.13
C ALA A 16 0.30 -4.29 6.66
N PHE A 17 0.95 -3.31 7.27
CA PHE A 17 0.32 -2.11 7.79
C PHE A 17 0.48 -0.97 6.78
N LEU A 18 -0.63 -0.47 6.24
CA LEU A 18 -0.63 0.56 5.20
C LEU A 18 -1.06 1.91 5.77
N ARG A 19 -0.25 2.95 5.55
CA ARG A 19 -0.61 4.33 5.85
C ARG A 19 -1.23 4.99 4.63
N ASN A 20 -2.40 5.62 4.80
CA ASN A 20 -3.06 6.37 3.74
C ASN A 20 -2.41 7.76 3.58
N GLU A 21 -1.72 7.98 2.47
CA GLU A 21 -1.04 9.24 2.17
C GLU A 21 -2.02 10.30 1.64
N THR A 22 -3.16 9.89 1.07
CA THR A 22 -4.19 10.81 0.56
C THR A 22 -4.92 11.55 1.68
N GLN A 23 -5.15 10.89 2.82
CA GLN A 23 -5.93 11.45 3.93
C GLN A 23 -5.08 11.81 5.16
N GLN A 24 -3.75 11.67 5.09
CA GLN A 24 -2.83 11.86 6.23
C GLN A 24 -3.35 11.22 7.53
N ALA A 25 -3.92 10.02 7.40
CA ALA A 25 -4.44 9.30 8.55
C ALA A 25 -3.28 8.74 9.37
N GLU A 26 -3.34 8.93 10.69
CA GLU A 26 -2.40 8.31 11.64
C GLU A 26 -2.66 6.81 11.80
N GLU A 27 -3.89 6.36 11.52
CA GLU A 27 -4.27 4.96 11.59
C GLU A 27 -3.68 4.14 10.44
N LEU A 28 -3.04 3.02 10.80
CA LEU A 28 -2.50 2.06 9.86
C LEU A 28 -3.54 0.99 9.53
N LYS A 29 -3.82 0.82 8.24
CA LYS A 29 -4.70 -0.25 7.75
C LYS A 29 -3.95 -1.57 7.73
N CYS A 30 -4.40 -2.55 8.53
CA CYS A 30 -3.88 -3.92 8.47
C CYS A 30 -4.46 -4.67 7.26
N VAL A 31 -3.61 -5.22 6.41
CA VAL A 31 -3.98 -5.96 5.19
C VAL A 31 -3.14 -7.22 5.07
N ALA A 32 -3.76 -8.35 4.71
CA ALA A 32 -3.03 -9.58 4.44
C ALA A 32 -2.15 -9.43 3.18
N ARG A 33 -0.89 -9.87 3.27
CA ARG A 33 0.09 -9.81 2.18
C ARG A 33 -0.35 -10.59 0.94
N ALA A 34 -1.17 -11.62 1.10
CA ALA A 34 -1.74 -12.39 0.00
C ALA A 34 -2.61 -11.54 -0.95
N LEU A 35 -3.15 -10.41 -0.47
CA LEU A 35 -3.94 -9.46 -1.27
C LEU A 35 -3.07 -8.38 -1.94
N LEU A 36 -1.78 -8.35 -1.64
CA LEU A 36 -0.85 -7.33 -2.09
C LEU A 36 0.10 -7.89 -3.16
N PRO A 37 0.69 -7.03 -3.99
CA PRO A 37 1.76 -7.46 -4.89
C PRO A 37 2.90 -8.15 -4.14
N GLN A 38 3.46 -9.20 -4.72
CA GLN A 38 4.49 -10.03 -4.05
C GLN A 38 5.80 -9.25 -3.78
N GLU A 39 6.02 -8.15 -4.51
CA GLU A 39 7.22 -7.33 -4.48
C GLU A 39 7.19 -6.22 -3.39
N ILE A 40 6.16 -6.20 -2.54
CA ILE A 40 6.06 -5.20 -1.48
C ILE A 40 7.15 -5.36 -0.42
N ARG A 41 7.56 -4.23 0.14
CA ARG A 41 8.47 -4.10 1.27
C ARG A 41 8.06 -2.87 2.08
N GLU A 42 8.60 -2.73 3.29
CA GLU A 42 8.43 -1.49 4.06
C GLU A 42 8.90 -0.28 3.24
N GLY A 43 8.12 0.80 3.26
CA GLY A 43 8.30 1.97 2.41
C GLY A 43 7.82 1.82 0.95
N SER A 44 7.37 0.63 0.52
CA SER A 44 6.73 0.48 -0.80
C SER A 44 5.49 1.35 -0.90
N ARG A 45 5.26 1.91 -2.08
CA ARG A 45 4.08 2.70 -2.39
C ARG A 45 3.11 1.88 -3.23
N LEU A 46 1.86 1.92 -2.82
CA LEU A 46 0.76 1.19 -3.43
C LEU A 46 -0.32 2.17 -3.87
N ILE A 47 -0.97 1.85 -4.99
CA ILE A 47 -2.17 2.50 -5.44
C ILE A 47 -3.31 1.51 -5.22
N TYR A 48 -4.36 1.95 -4.53
CA TYR A 48 -5.60 1.22 -4.41
C TYR A 48 -6.65 1.82 -5.34
N GLU A 49 -7.15 1.01 -6.27
CA GLU A 49 -8.17 1.39 -7.23
C GLU A 49 -9.04 0.17 -7.55
N MET A 50 -10.37 0.35 -7.62
CA MET A 50 -11.31 -0.72 -8.01
C MET A 50 -11.12 -2.04 -7.25
N PHE A 51 -10.86 -1.96 -5.93
CA PHE A 51 -10.60 -3.10 -5.05
C PHE A 51 -9.30 -3.87 -5.32
N GLU A 52 -8.38 -3.32 -6.12
CA GLU A 52 -7.06 -3.90 -6.38
C GLU A 52 -5.93 -3.00 -5.84
N TYR A 53 -4.88 -3.63 -5.31
CA TYR A 53 -3.63 -2.96 -4.97
C TYR A 53 -2.60 -3.16 -6.06
N ARG A 54 -1.97 -2.07 -6.51
CA ARG A 54 -0.91 -2.10 -7.52
C ARG A 54 0.32 -1.36 -7.02
N MET A 55 1.50 -1.82 -7.42
CA MET A 55 2.74 -1.11 -7.11
C MET A 55 2.75 0.25 -7.81
N GLN A 56 3.03 1.32 -7.06
CA GLN A 56 3.30 2.63 -7.64
C GLN A 56 4.69 2.58 -8.26
N SER A 57 4.77 2.12 -9.52
CA SER A 57 6.03 2.12 -10.27
C SER A 57 6.44 3.57 -10.50
N LYS A 58 7.52 4.01 -9.85
CA LYS A 58 8.17 5.28 -10.18
C LYS A 58 8.65 5.14 -11.62
N ARG A 59 7.92 5.71 -12.58
CA ARG A 59 8.44 5.92 -13.94
C ARG A 59 9.69 6.78 -13.80
N ARG A 60 10.86 6.12 -13.80
CA ARG A 60 12.14 6.79 -14.03
C ARG A 60 12.13 7.15 -15.51
N LEU A 61 12.12 8.46 -15.79
CA LEU A 61 12.51 9.01 -17.08
C LEU A 61 14.01 8.78 -17.29
#